data_AF-A0A7C6XE81-F1
#
_entry.id   AF-A0A7C6XE81-F1
#
_cell.length_a   1.000
_cell.length_b   1.000
_cell.length_c   1.000
_cell.angle_alpha   90.00
_cell.angle_beta   90.00
_cell.angle_gamma   90.00
#
_symmetry.space_group_name_H-M   'P 1'
#
loop_
_entity.id
_entity.type
_entity.pdbx_description
1 polymer ?
#
loop_
_entity_poly.entity_id
_entity_poly.type
_entity_poly.pdbx_seq_one_letter_code
_entity_poly.pdbx_strand_id
1 'polypeptide(L)'
;APLAPVTPERARETLARLDRWRERFLAEHGTRLVFAADEFYLLADEPIPSREAYEEFPQTEDGIGLSRLFLDELEQLRGRPTGSASRPERAILVTGMLARPMVAALAEEVSRLTGHRVEALAVANRFFGERITVTGLLTGGDILAAIRAAGPANRVYVPDVLLNAGRFLDDMTLSQMAEALGVPVEGVAPSPLALARTLAA
;
A
#
# COMPACT_ATOMS: atom_id res chain seq x y z
N ALA A 1 0.51 32.84 -0.66
CA ALA A 1 1.48 32.01 -1.40
C ALA A 1 1.00 30.57 -1.37
N PRO A 2 1.24 29.75 -2.41
CA PRO A 2 0.87 28.34 -2.37
C PRO A 2 1.60 27.64 -1.21
N LEU A 3 0.96 26.63 -0.62
CA LEU A 3 1.58 25.78 0.39
C LEU A 3 2.74 25.02 -0.25
N ALA A 4 3.88 25.01 0.43
CA ALA A 4 5.04 24.25 -0.03
C ALA A 4 4.84 22.76 0.31
N PRO A 5 5.22 21.83 -0.59
CA PRO A 5 5.09 20.40 -0.33
C PRO A 5 5.93 19.97 0.87
N VAL A 6 5.54 18.85 1.48
CA VAL A 6 6.33 18.18 2.50
C VAL A 6 7.51 17.48 1.83
N THR A 7 8.73 17.80 2.25
CA THR A 7 9.95 17.12 1.80
C THR A 7 10.33 16.04 2.82
N PRO A 8 11.19 15.06 2.48
CA PRO A 8 11.72 14.09 3.45
C PRO A 8 12.30 14.74 4.70
N GLU A 9 13.03 15.86 4.56
CA GLU A 9 13.60 16.61 5.69
C GLU A 9 12.51 17.20 6.58
N ARG A 10 11.50 17.83 5.96
CA ARG A 10 10.36 18.40 6.70
C ARG A 10 9.53 17.32 7.38
N ALA A 11 9.38 16.16 6.75
CA ALA A 11 8.71 15.01 7.35
C ALA A 11 9.45 14.58 8.63
N ARG A 12 10.77 14.38 8.56
CA ARG A 12 11.62 14.05 9.71
C ARG A 12 11.57 15.09 10.82
N GLU A 13 11.65 16.38 10.48
CA GLU A 13 11.51 17.45 11.47
C GLU A 13 10.12 17.45 12.13
N THR A 14 9.07 17.15 11.37
CA THR A 14 7.70 17.09 11.89
C THR A 14 7.55 15.93 12.85
N LEU A 15 8.05 14.74 12.50
CA LEU A 15 8.05 13.56 13.38
C LEU A 15 8.76 13.86 14.71
N ALA A 16 9.96 14.42 14.65
CA ALA A 16 10.73 14.77 15.86
C ALA A 16 10.02 15.80 16.77
N ARG A 17 9.23 16.71 16.19
CA ARG A 17 8.40 17.65 16.96
C ARG A 17 7.20 16.96 17.58
N LEU A 18 6.55 16.07 16.83
CA LEU A 18 5.38 15.34 17.29
C LEU A 18 5.70 14.42 18.46
N ASP A 19 6.88 13.77 18.47
CA ASP A 19 7.26 12.88 19.58
C ASP A 19 7.28 13.59 20.94
N ARG A 20 7.72 14.86 20.99
CA ARG A 20 7.68 15.67 22.22
C ARG A 20 6.25 15.88 22.73
N TRP A 21 5.30 16.09 21.82
CA TRP A 21 3.89 16.25 22.16
C TRP A 21 3.27 14.92 22.58
N ARG A 22 3.60 13.83 21.90
CA ARG A 22 3.12 12.48 22.21
C ARG A 22 3.53 12.04 23.61
N GLU A 23 4.79 12.23 23.98
CA GLU A 23 5.29 11.93 25.32
C GLU A 23 4.57 12.75 26.39
N ARG A 24 4.40 14.06 26.13
CA ARG A 24 3.69 14.97 27.03
C ARG A 24 2.23 14.56 27.23
N PHE A 25 1.48 14.33 26.15
CA PHE A 25 0.08 13.95 26.24
C PHE A 25 -0.11 12.58 26.88
N LEU A 26 0.79 11.64 26.61
CA LEU A 26 0.75 10.34 27.28
C LEU A 26 0.91 10.49 28.80
N ALA A 27 1.83 11.35 29.26
CA ALA A 27 2.03 11.61 30.69
C ALA A 27 0.87 12.38 31.34
N GLU A 28 0.30 13.37 30.64
CA GLU A 28 -0.75 14.25 31.17
C GLU A 28 -2.16 13.64 31.08
N HIS A 29 -2.41 12.78 30.09
CA HIS A 29 -3.76 12.34 29.71
C HIS A 29 -3.89 10.82 29.50
N GLY A 30 -2.79 10.06 29.56
CA GLY A 30 -2.80 8.61 29.34
C GLY A 30 -2.99 8.19 27.87
N THR A 31 -2.97 9.14 26.94
CA THR A 31 -3.05 8.92 25.48
C THR A 31 -2.16 9.93 24.76
N ARG A 32 -1.60 9.54 23.63
CA ARG A 32 -0.70 10.39 22.83
C ARG A 32 -1.43 11.50 22.09
N LEU A 33 -2.76 11.41 21.91
CA LEU A 33 -3.67 12.36 21.24
C LEU A 33 -3.34 12.79 19.80
N VAL A 34 -2.07 12.77 19.41
CA VAL A 34 -1.56 13.24 18.13
C VAL A 34 -0.74 12.12 17.51
N PHE A 35 -1.13 11.74 16.30
CA PHE A 35 -0.50 10.67 15.56
C PHE A 35 -0.13 11.19 14.17
N ALA A 36 1.10 10.92 13.75
CA ALA A 36 1.52 11.25 12.38
C ALA A 36 0.89 10.23 11.41
N ALA A 37 0.45 10.71 10.25
CA ALA A 37 0.08 9.84 9.14
C ALA A 37 1.29 9.03 8.67
N ASP A 38 1.04 7.82 8.18
CA ASP A 38 2.11 6.90 7.79
C ASP A 38 3.01 7.47 6.70
N GLU A 39 2.45 8.33 5.85
CA GLU A 39 3.19 9.04 4.80
C GLU A 39 4.40 9.81 5.34
N PHE A 40 4.34 10.37 6.57
CA PHE A 40 5.49 11.06 7.15
C PHE A 40 6.66 10.12 7.40
N TYR A 41 6.40 8.92 7.90
CA TYR A 41 7.45 7.92 8.15
C TYR A 41 8.02 7.40 6.83
N LEU A 42 7.15 7.08 5.87
CA LEU A 42 7.56 6.57 4.55
C LEU A 42 8.35 7.62 3.75
N LEU A 43 7.95 8.90 3.78
CA LEU A 43 8.69 9.98 3.12
C LEU A 43 10.03 10.27 3.80
N ALA A 44 10.08 10.19 5.12
CA ALA A 44 11.30 10.40 5.89
C ALA A 44 12.26 9.20 5.87
N ASP A 45 11.87 8.08 5.25
CA ASP A 45 12.59 6.80 5.34
C ASP A 45 12.89 6.40 6.80
N GLU A 46 11.90 6.65 7.68
CA GLU A 46 11.96 6.31 9.10
C GLU A 46 11.16 5.03 9.36
N PRO A 47 11.55 4.22 10.36
CA PRO A 47 10.82 3.01 10.68
C PRO A 47 9.38 3.33 11.12
N ILE A 48 8.42 2.56 10.61
CA ILE A 48 7.03 2.62 11.08
C ILE A 48 7.01 2.28 12.59
N PRO A 49 6.40 3.12 13.45
CA PRO A 49 6.34 2.88 14.89
C PRO A 49 5.73 1.52 15.27
N SER A 50 5.97 1.05 16.48
CA SER A 50 5.34 -0.18 16.99
C SER A 50 3.83 -0.04 17.15
N ARG A 51 3.12 -1.16 17.33
CA ARG A 51 1.66 -1.19 17.52
C ARG A 51 1.21 -0.31 18.69
N GLU A 52 1.92 -0.36 19.81
CA GLU A 52 1.61 0.39 21.03
C GLU A 52 1.67 1.91 20.82
N ALA A 53 2.44 2.36 19.83
CA ALA A 53 2.60 3.77 19.49
C ALA A 53 1.35 4.38 18.84
N TYR A 54 0.43 3.54 18.35
CA TYR A 54 -0.85 3.89 17.73
C TYR A 54 -2.06 3.64 18.65
N GLU A 55 -1.85 3.11 19.85
CA GLU A 55 -2.91 2.78 20.80
C GLU A 55 -3.96 1.86 20.14
N GLU A 56 -5.25 2.20 20.21
CA GLU A 56 -6.35 1.41 19.62
C GLU A 56 -6.61 1.77 18.14
N PHE A 57 -5.65 2.41 17.45
CA PHE A 57 -5.75 2.82 16.05
C PHE A 57 -6.98 3.73 15.75
N PRO A 58 -7.16 4.85 16.45
CA PRO A 58 -8.39 5.65 16.40
C PRO A 58 -8.65 6.35 15.06
N GLN A 59 -7.66 6.43 14.15
CA GLN A 59 -7.70 7.28 12.95
C GLN A 59 -7.18 6.57 11.68
N THR A 60 -7.45 5.27 11.55
CA THR A 60 -7.01 4.51 10.37
C THR A 60 -7.56 5.05 9.05
N GLU A 61 -8.77 5.61 9.07
CA GLU A 61 -9.41 6.27 7.93
C GLU A 61 -8.61 7.49 7.41
N ASP A 62 -7.80 8.11 8.28
CA ASP A 62 -6.96 9.27 7.96
C ASP A 62 -5.54 8.86 7.50
N GLY A 63 -5.30 7.57 7.25
CA GLY A 63 -3.98 7.07 6.84
C GLY A 63 -2.97 6.96 7.99
N ILE A 64 -3.46 6.82 9.22
CA ILE A 64 -2.64 6.66 10.43
C ILE A 64 -2.65 5.19 10.87
N GLY A 65 -1.50 4.53 10.85
CA GLY A 65 -1.30 3.17 11.37
C GLY A 65 -1.62 2.02 10.41
N LEU A 66 -2.09 2.31 9.20
CA LEU A 66 -2.34 1.30 8.15
C LEU A 66 -1.08 0.49 7.81
N SER A 67 0.06 1.17 7.75
CA SER A 67 1.37 0.58 7.46
C SER A 67 1.80 -0.36 8.58
N ARG A 68 1.50 -0.02 9.83
CA ARG A 68 1.76 -0.90 10.98
C ARG A 68 0.87 -2.14 10.90
N LEU A 69 -0.43 -1.98 10.66
CA LEU A 69 -1.34 -3.11 10.49
C LEU A 69 -0.89 -4.04 9.34
N PHE A 70 -0.48 -3.46 8.21
CA PHE A 70 0.08 -4.19 7.08
C PHE A 70 1.35 -4.96 7.47
N LEU A 71 2.31 -4.33 8.16
CA LEU A 71 3.54 -5.00 8.57
C LEU A 71 3.28 -6.15 9.55
N ASP A 72 2.34 -5.98 10.48
CA ASP A 72 1.98 -7.02 11.45
C ASP A 72 1.34 -8.24 10.77
N GLU A 73 0.54 -8.02 9.72
CA GLU A 73 -0.02 -9.10 8.90
C GLU A 73 1.05 -9.78 8.03
N LEU A 74 1.97 -9.00 7.47
CA LEU A 74 3.09 -9.54 6.69
C LEU A 74 3.99 -10.43 7.55
N GLU A 75 4.25 -10.06 8.81
CA GLU A 75 5.03 -10.87 9.73
C GLU A 75 4.37 -12.22 10.02
N GLN A 76 3.03 -12.27 10.08
CA GLN A 76 2.30 -13.54 10.24
C GLN A 76 2.44 -14.48 9.05
N LEU A 77 2.79 -13.97 7.86
CA LEU A 77 3.07 -14.78 6.68
C LEU A 77 4.45 -15.44 6.73
N ARG A 78 5.46 -14.74 7.30
CA ARG A 78 6.85 -15.21 7.37
C ARG A 78 7.03 -16.54 8.11
N GLY A 79 6.15 -16.83 9.07
CA GLY A 79 6.16 -18.10 9.79
C GLY A 79 5.58 -19.30 9.04
N ARG A 80 5.01 -19.11 7.84
CA ARG A 80 4.30 -20.17 7.11
C ARG A 80 5.22 -20.95 6.17
N PRO A 81 4.93 -22.25 5.93
CA PRO A 81 5.73 -23.08 5.05
C PRO A 81 5.71 -22.56 3.61
N THR A 82 6.79 -22.78 2.88
CA THR A 82 6.90 -22.49 1.45
C THR A 82 5.88 -23.31 0.65
N GLY A 83 5.20 -22.68 -0.29
CA GLY A 83 4.32 -23.38 -1.23
C GLY A 83 5.02 -23.82 -2.50
N SER A 84 4.28 -24.57 -3.31
CA SER A 84 4.72 -24.97 -4.64
C SER A 84 3.53 -25.01 -5.57
N ALA A 85 3.52 -24.12 -6.57
CA ALA A 85 2.50 -24.09 -7.60
C ALA A 85 2.82 -25.14 -8.67
N SER A 86 1.86 -26.00 -8.98
CA SER A 86 2.00 -26.98 -10.08
C SER A 86 2.11 -26.28 -11.45
N ARG A 87 1.52 -25.09 -11.57
CA ARG A 87 1.63 -24.19 -12.73
C ARG A 87 1.89 -22.76 -12.22
N PRO A 88 3.15 -22.33 -12.11
CA PRO A 88 3.48 -20.98 -11.67
C PRO A 88 2.94 -19.93 -12.65
N GLU A 89 2.13 -19.00 -12.12
CA GLU A 89 1.63 -17.83 -12.84
C GLU A 89 2.42 -16.58 -12.44
N ARG A 90 2.48 -15.60 -13.33
CA ARG A 90 2.96 -14.25 -13.04
C ARG A 90 1.79 -13.36 -12.62
N ALA A 91 1.83 -12.83 -11.41
CA ALA A 91 0.84 -11.89 -10.89
C ALA A 91 1.46 -10.51 -10.61
N ILE A 92 0.71 -9.45 -10.91
CA ILE A 92 1.09 -8.07 -10.58
C ILE A 92 0.24 -7.56 -9.41
N LEU A 93 0.89 -6.97 -8.41
CA LEU A 93 0.25 -6.20 -7.34
C LEU A 93 0.45 -4.71 -7.59
N VAL A 94 -0.64 -3.98 -7.83
CA VAL A 94 -0.58 -2.53 -8.09
C VAL A 94 -0.45 -1.76 -6.78
N THR A 95 0.41 -0.74 -6.77
CA THR A 95 0.57 0.17 -5.63
C THR A 95 1.05 1.56 -6.05
N GLY A 96 0.90 2.55 -5.18
CA GLY A 96 1.50 3.88 -5.35
C GLY A 96 3.01 3.85 -5.12
N MET A 97 3.70 4.89 -5.60
CA MET A 97 5.16 5.01 -5.45
C MET A 97 5.63 4.92 -3.99
N LEU A 98 4.88 5.51 -3.06
CA LEU A 98 5.25 5.60 -1.64
C LEU A 98 5.26 4.23 -0.95
N ALA A 99 4.26 3.39 -1.24
CA ALA A 99 4.08 2.09 -0.59
C ALA A 99 4.87 0.96 -1.28
N ARG A 100 5.62 1.25 -2.35
CA ARG A 100 6.37 0.25 -3.12
C ARG A 100 7.23 -0.68 -2.26
N PRO A 101 8.06 -0.19 -1.30
CA PRO A 101 8.93 -1.09 -0.54
C PRO A 101 8.14 -2.15 0.25
N MET A 102 7.02 -1.74 0.85
CA MET A 102 6.17 -2.63 1.63
C MET A 102 5.45 -3.66 0.75
N VAL A 103 4.88 -3.23 -0.37
CA VAL A 103 4.19 -4.14 -1.29
C VAL A 103 5.17 -5.07 -2.02
N ALA A 104 6.41 -4.64 -2.26
CA ALA A 104 7.46 -5.51 -2.78
C ALA A 104 7.82 -6.63 -1.80
N ALA A 105 7.97 -6.31 -0.50
CA ALA A 105 8.19 -7.32 0.54
C ALA A 105 7.01 -8.31 0.64
N LEU A 106 5.78 -7.83 0.49
CA LEU A 106 4.60 -8.70 0.40
C LEU A 106 4.65 -9.60 -0.85
N ALA A 107 4.99 -9.05 -2.01
CA ALA A 107 5.06 -9.81 -3.26
C ALA A 107 6.10 -10.93 -3.18
N GLU A 108 7.26 -10.67 -2.60
CA GLU A 108 8.29 -11.68 -2.34
C GLU A 108 7.76 -12.79 -1.44
N GLU A 109 7.12 -12.40 -0.33
CA GLU A 109 6.62 -13.35 0.65
C GLU A 109 5.47 -14.21 0.10
N VAL A 110 4.54 -13.62 -0.66
CA VAL A 110 3.48 -14.39 -1.32
C VAL A 110 4.04 -15.29 -2.42
N SER A 111 5.06 -14.84 -3.16
CA SER A 111 5.75 -15.70 -4.13
C SER A 111 6.34 -16.94 -3.45
N ARG A 112 6.99 -16.76 -2.30
CA ARG A 112 7.53 -17.85 -1.47
C ARG A 112 6.45 -18.80 -0.96
N LEU A 113 5.30 -18.26 -0.55
CA LEU A 113 4.19 -19.03 0.03
C LEU A 113 3.35 -19.79 -0.98
N THR A 114 3.31 -19.34 -2.22
CA THR A 114 2.43 -19.92 -3.26
C THR A 114 3.22 -20.66 -4.34
N GLY A 115 4.48 -20.30 -4.56
CA GLY A 115 5.27 -20.75 -5.71
C GLY A 115 4.95 -20.00 -7.01
N HIS A 116 4.09 -18.97 -6.97
CA HIS A 116 3.85 -18.06 -8.08
C HIS A 116 4.95 -16.97 -8.16
N ARG A 117 5.06 -16.30 -9.30
CA ARG A 117 5.89 -15.10 -9.45
C ARG A 117 5.01 -13.87 -9.25
N VAL A 118 5.00 -13.33 -8.04
CA VAL A 118 4.24 -12.13 -7.68
C VAL A 118 5.18 -10.93 -7.66
N GLU A 119 4.79 -9.84 -8.32
CA GLU A 119 5.62 -8.64 -8.43
C GLU A 119 4.82 -7.39 -8.06
N ALA A 120 5.40 -6.51 -7.25
CA ALA A 120 4.83 -5.20 -6.98
C ALA A 120 5.12 -4.24 -8.15
N LEU A 121 4.07 -3.65 -8.70
CA LEU A 121 4.15 -2.59 -9.71
C LEU A 121 3.75 -1.26 -9.10
N ALA A 122 4.75 -0.41 -8.87
CA ALA A 122 4.52 0.97 -8.44
C ALA A 122 4.12 1.84 -9.63
N VAL A 123 3.01 2.57 -9.48
CA VAL A 123 2.43 3.42 -10.52
C VAL A 123 2.65 4.88 -10.17
N ALA A 124 3.18 5.64 -11.13
CA ALA A 124 3.25 7.10 -11.03
C ALA A 124 1.88 7.70 -11.33
N ASN A 125 1.41 8.59 -10.46
CA ASN A 125 0.15 9.31 -10.67
C ASN A 125 0.37 10.44 -11.69
N ARG A 126 -0.05 10.27 -12.94
CA ARG A 126 0.07 11.34 -13.95
C ARG A 126 -1.19 12.16 -14.03
N PHE A 127 -2.33 11.59 -13.64
CA PHE A 127 -3.62 12.27 -13.66
C PHE A 127 -3.67 13.46 -12.68
N PHE A 128 -3.31 13.24 -11.41
CA PHE A 128 -3.25 14.29 -10.40
C PHE A 128 -1.84 14.89 -10.23
N GLY A 129 -0.82 14.25 -10.84
CA GLY A 129 0.56 14.71 -10.89
C GLY A 129 1.52 13.90 -10.02
N GLU A 130 2.76 13.74 -10.49
CA GLU A 130 3.70 12.71 -9.99
C GLU A 130 4.17 12.91 -8.55
N ARG A 131 3.86 14.07 -7.95
CA ARG A 131 4.11 14.35 -6.53
C ARG A 131 3.10 13.64 -5.61
N ILE A 132 1.97 13.19 -6.16
CA ILE A 132 0.99 12.39 -5.43
C ILE A 132 1.41 10.92 -5.56
N THR A 133 1.96 10.38 -4.47
CA THR A 133 2.63 9.07 -4.45
C THR A 133 1.84 8.00 -3.70
N VAL A 134 0.73 8.37 -3.06
CA VAL A 134 -0.16 7.45 -2.33
C VAL A 134 -0.96 6.57 -3.29
N THR A 135 -1.24 5.35 -2.85
CA THR A 135 -1.99 4.37 -3.64
C THR A 135 -3.41 4.83 -3.91
N GLY A 136 -4.17 5.29 -2.90
CA GLY A 136 -5.61 5.57 -3.02
C GLY A 136 -6.03 6.66 -4.01
N LEU A 137 -5.07 7.35 -4.64
CA LEU A 137 -5.32 8.40 -5.62
C LEU A 137 -4.90 8.01 -7.05
N LEU A 138 -4.53 6.75 -7.30
CA LEU A 138 -4.24 6.27 -8.65
C LEU A 138 -5.51 6.15 -9.50
N THR A 139 -5.37 6.38 -10.79
CA THR A 139 -6.45 6.26 -11.78
C THR A 139 -6.32 4.99 -12.60
N GLY A 140 -7.42 4.54 -13.21
CA GLY A 140 -7.41 3.36 -14.08
C GLY A 140 -6.47 3.54 -15.27
N GLY A 141 -6.46 4.72 -15.89
CA GLY A 141 -5.56 5.06 -16.99
C GLY A 141 -4.08 4.97 -16.63
N ASP A 142 -3.67 5.49 -15.47
CA ASP A 142 -2.28 5.42 -15.00
C ASP A 142 -1.85 3.97 -14.76
N ILE A 143 -2.73 3.17 -14.13
CA ILE A 143 -2.49 1.75 -13.84
C ILE A 143 -2.38 0.96 -15.15
N LEU A 144 -3.31 1.16 -16.09
CA LEU A 144 -3.33 0.50 -17.39
C LEU A 144 -2.04 0.77 -18.18
N ALA A 145 -1.59 2.03 -18.20
CA ALA A 145 -0.36 2.42 -18.87
C ALA A 145 0.88 1.76 -18.22
N ALA A 146 0.93 1.73 -16.89
CA ALA A 146 2.03 1.10 -16.16
C ALA A 146 2.12 -0.41 -16.40
N ILE A 147 0.98 -1.12 -16.39
CA ILE A 147 0.95 -2.58 -16.63
C ILE A 147 1.39 -2.89 -18.06
N ARG A 148 0.92 -2.13 -19.06
CA ARG A 148 1.33 -2.29 -20.46
C ARG A 148 2.84 -2.13 -20.63
N ALA A 149 3.45 -1.19 -19.90
CA ALA A 149 4.90 -0.98 -19.93
C ALA A 149 5.68 -2.09 -19.19
N ALA A 150 5.10 -2.68 -18.14
CA ALA A 150 5.72 -3.76 -17.36
C ALA A 150 5.73 -5.12 -18.08
N GLY A 151 4.94 -5.29 -19.13
CA GLY A 151 4.84 -6.52 -19.91
C GLY A 151 3.77 -7.51 -19.39
N PRO A 152 3.54 -8.61 -20.12
CA PRO A 152 2.40 -9.50 -19.91
C PRO A 152 2.44 -10.18 -18.54
N ALA A 153 1.28 -10.23 -17.87
CA ALA A 153 1.05 -10.99 -16.64
C ALA A 153 -0.07 -12.01 -16.88
N ASN A 154 -0.27 -12.95 -15.96
CA ASN A 154 -1.42 -13.84 -15.97
C ASN A 154 -2.61 -13.20 -15.23
N ARG A 155 -2.34 -12.42 -14.17
CA ARG A 155 -3.34 -11.76 -13.33
C ARG A 155 -2.83 -10.43 -12.79
N VAL A 156 -3.76 -9.53 -12.52
CA VAL A 156 -3.49 -8.23 -11.90
C VAL A 156 -4.39 -8.07 -10.69
N TYR A 157 -3.79 -7.65 -9.58
CA TYR A 157 -4.50 -7.30 -8.36
C TYR A 157 -4.36 -5.81 -8.09
N VAL A 158 -5.49 -5.15 -7.90
CA VAL A 158 -5.54 -3.73 -7.53
C VAL A 158 -6.11 -3.61 -6.11
N PRO A 159 -5.57 -2.75 -5.26
CA PRO A 159 -6.17 -2.44 -3.97
C PRO A 159 -7.61 -1.94 -4.15
N ASP A 160 -8.56 -2.53 -3.43
CA ASP A 160 -9.98 -2.17 -3.52
C ASP A 160 -10.28 -0.74 -3.03
N VAL A 161 -9.39 -0.15 -2.22
CA VAL A 161 -9.40 1.27 -1.85
C VAL A 161 -9.33 2.22 -3.06
N LEU A 162 -8.88 1.74 -4.21
CA LEU A 162 -8.90 2.49 -5.48
C LEU A 162 -10.29 2.59 -6.11
N LEU A 163 -11.26 1.83 -5.60
CA LEU A 163 -12.53 1.57 -6.25
C LEU A 163 -13.67 2.17 -5.44
N ASN A 164 -14.50 2.96 -6.11
CA ASN A 164 -15.81 3.37 -5.60
C ASN A 164 -16.89 2.72 -6.47
N ALA A 165 -17.71 1.83 -5.89
CA ALA A 165 -18.70 1.04 -6.61
C ALA A 165 -18.13 0.34 -7.88
N GLY A 166 -16.89 -0.16 -7.79
CA GLY A 166 -16.20 -0.85 -8.89
C GLY A 166 -15.55 0.05 -9.95
N ARG A 167 -15.45 1.36 -9.70
CA ARG A 167 -14.84 2.35 -10.60
C ARG A 167 -13.62 3.01 -9.98
N PHE A 168 -12.60 3.25 -10.80
CA PHE A 168 -11.48 4.12 -10.47
C PHE A 168 -11.91 5.61 -10.49
N LEU A 169 -11.01 6.50 -10.04
CA LEU A 169 -11.26 7.95 -9.99
C LEU A 169 -11.48 8.61 -11.36
N ASP A 170 -11.07 7.96 -12.45
CA ASP A 170 -11.26 8.38 -13.84
C ASP A 170 -12.43 7.64 -14.54
N ASP A 171 -13.39 7.14 -13.76
CA ASP A 171 -14.60 6.42 -14.18
C ASP A 171 -14.39 5.07 -14.90
N MET A 172 -13.15 4.67 -15.15
CA MET A 172 -12.81 3.36 -15.68
C MET A 172 -13.30 2.27 -14.71
N THR A 173 -13.93 1.22 -15.25
CA THR A 173 -14.33 0.06 -14.45
C THR A 173 -13.24 -1.01 -14.42
N LEU A 174 -13.26 -1.87 -13.41
CA LEU A 174 -12.40 -3.07 -13.39
C LEU A 174 -12.57 -3.92 -14.65
N SER A 175 -13.81 -4.12 -15.11
CA SER A 175 -14.10 -4.92 -16.30
C SER A 175 -13.48 -4.31 -17.56
N GLN A 176 -13.54 -2.99 -17.72
CA GLN A 176 -12.90 -2.30 -18.84
C GLN A 176 -11.38 -2.45 -18.80
N MET A 177 -10.77 -2.38 -17.61
CA MET A 177 -9.33 -2.60 -17.45
C MET A 177 -8.96 -4.05 -17.80
N ALA A 178 -9.71 -5.03 -17.33
CA ALA A 178 -9.48 -6.44 -17.63
C ALA A 178 -9.60 -6.73 -19.13
N GLU A 179 -10.62 -6.19 -19.80
CA GLU A 179 -10.78 -6.28 -21.25
C GLU A 179 -9.60 -5.63 -21.99
N ALA A 180 -9.18 -4.44 -21.57
CA ALA A 180 -8.08 -3.70 -22.19
C ALA A 180 -6.70 -4.33 -21.99
N LEU A 181 -6.54 -5.18 -20.97
CA LEU A 181 -5.31 -5.93 -20.67
C LEU A 181 -5.35 -7.37 -21.20
N GLY A 182 -6.54 -7.93 -21.44
CA GLY A 182 -6.73 -9.32 -21.84
C GLY A 182 -6.46 -10.33 -20.73
N VAL A 183 -6.45 -9.90 -19.46
CA VAL A 183 -6.17 -10.74 -18.29
C VAL A 183 -7.13 -10.39 -17.14
N PRO A 184 -7.40 -11.32 -16.21
CA PRO A 184 -8.19 -11.00 -15.02
C PRO A 184 -7.58 -9.87 -14.20
N VAL A 185 -8.44 -8.92 -13.81
CA VAL A 185 -8.12 -7.83 -12.89
C VAL A 185 -9.09 -7.91 -11.72
N GLU A 186 -8.57 -8.05 -10.51
CA GLU A 186 -9.37 -8.26 -9.30
C GLU A 186 -9.04 -7.18 -8.26
N GLY A 187 -10.09 -6.61 -7.66
CA GLY A 187 -9.96 -5.74 -6.49
C GLY A 187 -9.72 -6.59 -5.24
N VAL A 188 -8.71 -6.24 -4.45
CA VAL A 188 -8.36 -6.96 -3.22
C VAL A 188 -8.16 -6.00 -2.06
N ALA A 189 -8.55 -6.42 -0.87
CA ALA A 189 -8.29 -5.66 0.34
C ALA A 189 -6.77 -5.40 0.48
N PRO A 190 -6.33 -4.20 0.94
CA PRO A 190 -4.93 -3.85 1.14
C PRO A 190 -4.36 -4.54 2.40
N SER A 191 -4.47 -5.86 2.45
CA SER A 191 -4.13 -6.74 3.58
C SER A 191 -3.24 -7.89 3.07
N PRO A 192 -2.02 -8.08 3.62
CA PRO A 192 -1.18 -9.23 3.33
C PRO A 192 -1.91 -10.57 3.47
N LEU A 193 -2.69 -10.74 4.53
CA LEU A 193 -3.41 -12.00 4.77
C LEU A 193 -4.53 -12.24 3.76
N ALA A 194 -5.27 -11.19 3.37
CA ALA A 194 -6.28 -11.28 2.33
C ALA A 194 -5.66 -11.68 0.99
N LEU A 195 -4.59 -11.00 0.59
CA LEU A 195 -3.90 -11.28 -0.67
C LEU A 195 -3.32 -12.69 -0.72
N ALA A 196 -2.65 -13.13 0.34
CA ALA A 196 -2.08 -14.48 0.42
C ALA A 196 -3.17 -15.57 0.29
N ARG A 197 -4.38 -15.33 0.81
CA ARG A 197 -5.52 -16.25 0.62
C ARG A 197 -6.02 -16.27 -0.81
N THR A 198 -6.15 -15.11 -1.45
CA THR A 198 -6.59 -15.01 -2.85
C THR A 198 -5.64 -15.71 -3.81
N LEU A 199 -4.33 -15.62 -3.58
CA LEU A 199 -3.31 -16.22 -4.44
C LEU A 199 -3.01 -17.70 -4.12
N ALA A 200 -3.51 -18.22 -3.00
CA ALA A 200 -3.39 -19.63 -2.65
C ALA A 200 -4.60 -20.48 -3.09
N ALA A 201 -5.67 -19.85 -3.57
CA ALA A 201 -6.89 -20.48 -4.07
C ALA A 201 -6.76 -20.86 -5.55
#